data_AF-A0A1R1PBP5-F1
#
_entry.id   AF-A0A1R1PBP5-F1
#
_cell.length_a   1.000
_cell.length_b   1.000
_cell.length_c   1.000
_cell.angle_alpha   90.00
_cell.angle_beta   90.00
_cell.angle_gamma   90.00
#
_symmetry.space_group_name_H-M   'P 1'
#
loop_
_entity.id
_entity.type
_entity.pdbx_description
1 polymer ?
#
loop_
_entity_poly.entity_id
_entity_poly.type
_entity_poly.pdbx_seq_one_letter_code
_entity_poly.pdbx_strand_id
1 'polypeptide(L)' 'MELTTHTSLGGADSSLRAALEHSAVRKQFGTPIFDFQNTQFELAEMAGRLNASRLMVRQAARMLDEKSPSAVAFCAM' A
#
# COMPACT_ATOMS: atom_id res chain seq x y z
N MET A 1 3.77 16.38 7.67
CA MET A 1 5.08 15.80 7.28
C MET A 1 4.87 14.30 7.08
N GLU A 2 4.13 13.89 6.03
CA GLU A 2 3.64 12.50 5.87
C GLU A 2 3.90 11.88 4.48
N LEU A 3 4.73 12.49 3.63
CA LEU A 3 4.70 12.15 2.19
C LEU A 3 5.68 11.06 1.70
N THR A 4 6.59 10.52 2.52
CA THR A 4 7.63 9.57 2.08
C THR A 4 7.19 8.11 1.84
N THR A 5 5.93 7.85 1.52
CA THR A 5 5.36 6.48 1.49
C THR A 5 5.77 5.61 0.29
N HIS A 6 6.46 6.16 -0.72
CA HIS A 6 6.68 5.46 -1.99
C HIS A 6 7.93 4.55 -2.00
N THR A 7 8.88 4.71 -1.07
CA THR A 7 10.19 4.03 -1.12
C THR A 7 10.15 2.53 -0.77
N SER A 8 9.03 2.04 -0.21
CA SER A 8 8.90 0.65 0.27
C SER A 8 7.75 -0.12 -0.38
N LEU A 9 7.36 0.27 -1.60
CA LEU A 9 6.18 -0.28 -2.29
C LEU A 9 6.27 -1.80 -2.50
N GLY A 10 7.46 -2.33 -2.77
CA GLY A 10 7.69 -3.78 -2.87
C GLY A 10 7.58 -4.50 -1.52
N GLY A 11 8.07 -3.87 -0.44
CA GLY A 11 7.93 -4.40 0.91
C GLY A 11 6.46 -4.46 1.36
N ALA A 12 5.69 -3.40 1.05
CA ALA A 12 4.27 -3.32 1.36
C ALA A 12 3.42 -4.37 0.61
N ASP A 13 3.75 -4.68 -0.65
CA ASP A 13 3.08 -5.74 -1.40
C ASP A 13 3.34 -7.12 -0.78
N SER A 14 4.60 -7.38 -0.40
CA SER A 14 4.99 -8.64 0.26
C SER A 14 4.36 -8.80 1.64
N SER A 15 4.30 -7.73 2.45
CA SER A 15 3.69 -7.77 3.77
C SER A 15 2.18 -7.93 3.70
N LEU A 16 1.51 -7.30 2.72
CA LEU A 16 0.07 -7.47 2.51
C LEU A 16 -0.27 -8.91 2.11
N ARG A 17 0.52 -9.54 1.23
CA ARG A 17 0.35 -10.96 0.88
C ARG A 17 0.53 -11.87 2.09
N ALA A 18 1.58 -11.64 2.88
CA ALA A 18 1.83 -12.41 4.09
C ALA A 18 0.70 -12.24 5.13
N ALA A 19 0.18 -11.01 5.30
CA ALA A 19 -0.95 -10.72 6.18
C ALA A 19 -2.23 -11.43 5.72
N LEU A 20 -2.52 -11.44 4.41
CA LEU A 20 -3.64 -12.18 3.83
C LEU A 20 -3.53 -13.68 4.09
N GLU A 21 -2.38 -14.28 3.78
CA GLU A 21 -2.14 -15.71 3.99
C GLU A 21 -2.26 -16.09 5.48
N HIS A 22 -1.66 -15.28 6.36
CA HIS A 22 -1.76 -15.50 7.80
C HIS A 22 -3.21 -15.36 8.30
N SER A 23 -3.95 -14.37 7.81
CA SER A 23 -5.33 -14.11 8.23
C SER A 23 -6.30 -15.22 7.84
N ALA A 24 -6.04 -15.91 6.72
CA ALA A 24 -6.83 -17.03 6.24
C ALA A 24 -6.57 -18.33 7.04
N VAL A 25 -5.33 -18.55 7.48
CA VAL A 25 -4.95 -19.79 8.18
C VAL A 25 -5.15 -19.68 9.69
N ARG A 26 -4.96 -18.48 10.27
CA ARG A 26 -5.07 -18.26 11.71
C ARG A 26 -6.54 -18.25 12.16
N LYS A 27 -6.87 -19.11 13.11
CA LYS A 27 -8.19 -19.17 13.75
C LYS A 27 -8.09 -18.72 15.21
N GLN A 28 -8.99 -17.85 15.63
CA GLN A 28 -9.09 -17.36 17.01
C GLN A 28 -10.56 -17.11 17.33
N PHE A 29 -10.98 -17.39 18.56
CA PHE A 29 -12.41 -17.35 18.96
C PHE A 29 -13.31 -18.30 18.15
N GLY A 30 -12.75 -19.40 17.64
CA GLY A 30 -13.49 -20.42 16.88
C GLY A 30 -13.71 -20.10 15.40
N THR A 31 -13.31 -18.91 14.92
CA THR A 31 -13.42 -18.51 13.51
C THR A 31 -12.05 -18.08 12.94
N PRO A 32 -11.85 -18.15 11.61
CA PRO A 32 -10.73 -17.51 10.94
C PRO A 32 -10.67 -16.01 11.27
N ILE A 33 -9.46 -15.48 11.49
CA ILE A 33 -9.34 -14.05 11.82
C ILE A 33 -9.70 -13.13 10.65
N PHE A 34 -9.66 -13.67 9.43
CA PHE A 34 -10.14 -13.02 8.22
C PHE A 34 -11.64 -12.68 8.23
N ASP A 35 -12.46 -13.40 9.00
CA ASP A 35 -13.90 -13.16 9.06
C ASP A 35 -14.26 -11.98 9.99
N PHE A 36 -13.31 -11.48 10.79
CA PHE A 36 -13.55 -10.30 11.61
C PHE A 36 -13.49 -9.03 10.78
N GLN A 37 -14.54 -8.21 10.88
CA GLN A 37 -14.66 -6.92 10.18
C GLN A 37 -13.45 -6.00 10.43
N ASN A 38 -12.90 -5.98 11.65
CA ASN A 38 -11.70 -5.20 11.96
C ASN A 38 -10.51 -5.63 11.10
N THR A 39 -10.26 -6.94 11.00
CA THR A 39 -9.17 -7.49 10.18
C THR A 39 -9.37 -7.17 8.71
N GLN A 40 -10.61 -7.26 8.22
CA GLN A 40 -10.95 -6.90 6.84
C GLN A 40 -10.72 -5.42 6.55
N PHE A 41 -11.05 -4.54 7.50
CA PHE A 41 -10.83 -3.09 7.35
C PHE A 41 -9.34 -2.75 7.28
N GLU A 42 -8.52 -3.33 8.16
CA GLU A 42 -7.07 -3.16 8.15
C GLU A 42 -6.44 -3.66 6.84
N LEU A 43 -6.85 -4.85 6.36
CA LEU A 43 -6.41 -5.39 5.08
C LEU A 43 -6.82 -4.48 3.91
N ALA A 44 -8.04 -3.94 3.95
CA ALA A 44 -8.54 -3.02 2.93
C ALA A 44 -7.79 -1.68 2.94
N GLU A 45 -7.49 -1.11 4.11
CA GLU A 45 -6.67 0.10 4.24
C GLU A 45 -5.25 -0.12 3.69
N MET A 46 -4.60 -1.22 4.04
CA MET A 46 -3.27 -1.54 3.53
C MET A 46 -3.26 -1.69 2.00
N ALA A 47 -4.26 -2.39 1.44
CA ALA A 47 -4.43 -2.49 -0.01
C ALA A 47 -4.70 -1.13 -0.68
N GLY A 48 -5.51 -0.28 -0.02
CA GLY A 48 -5.80 1.08 -0.46
C GLY A 48 -4.54 1.96 -0.50
N ARG A 49 -3.74 1.93 0.56
CA ARG A 49 -2.47 2.67 0.65
C ARG A 49 -1.48 2.20 -0.42
N LEU A 50 -1.37 0.89 -0.64
CA LEU A 50 -0.51 0.33 -1.70
C LEU A 50 -0.92 0.84 -3.09
N ASN A 51 -2.22 0.86 -3.39
CA ASN A 51 -2.74 1.36 -4.66
C ASN A 51 -2.50 2.87 -4.81
N ALA A 52 -2.71 3.65 -3.74
CA ALA A 52 -2.43 5.08 -3.75
C ALA A 52 -0.95 5.35 -4.03
N SER A 53 -0.02 4.68 -3.34
CA SER A 53 1.42 4.82 -3.59
C SER A 53 1.79 4.41 -5.02
N ARG A 54 1.17 3.37 -5.61
CA ARG A 54 1.40 2.98 -7.02
C ARG A 54 0.97 4.06 -7.99
N LEU A 55 -0.18 4.70 -7.73
CA LEU A 55 -0.66 5.81 -8.54
C LEU A 55 0.24 7.03 -8.42
N MET A 56 0.69 7.37 -7.21
CA MET A 56 1.62 8.47 -6.96
C MET A 56 2.94 8.29 -7.72
N VAL A 57 3.54 7.09 -7.68
CA VAL A 57 4.78 6.80 -8.42
C VAL A 57 4.56 6.91 -9.94
N ARG A 58 3.46 6.38 -10.46
CA ARG A 58 3.14 6.50 -11.91
C ARG A 58 2.92 7.95 -12.32
N GLN A 59 2.28 8.73 -11.47
CA GLN A 59 2.04 10.14 -11.72
C GLN A 59 3.34 10.94 -11.68
N ALA A 60 4.23 10.67 -10.72
CA ALA A 60 5.57 11.24 -10.67
C ALA A 60 6.39 10.90 -11.92
N ALA A 61 6.38 9.63 -12.36
CA ALA A 61 7.05 9.19 -13.58
C ALA A 61 6.51 9.91 -14.83
N ARG A 62 5.18 10.02 -14.96
CA ARG A 62 4.56 10.75 -16.06
C ARG A 62 4.95 12.24 -16.08
N MET A 63 4.98 12.89 -14.91
CA MET A 63 5.38 14.29 -14.82
C MET A 63 6.87 14.49 -15.16
N LEU A 64 7.71 13.51 -14.84
CA LEU A 64 9.12 13.46 -15.23
C LEU A 64 9.28 13.33 -16.75
N ASP A 65 8.51 12.43 -17.38
CA ASP A 65 8.49 12.25 -18.84
C ASP A 65 8.03 13.51 -19.58
N GLU A 66 7.05 14.23 -19.03
CA GLU A 66 6.57 15.52 -19.53
C GLU A 66 7.58 16.67 -19.30
N LYS A 67 8.76 16.42 -18.70
CA LYS A 67 9.80 17.40 -18.32
C LYS A 67 9.24 18.60 -17.54
N SER A 68 8.19 18.39 -16.77
CA SER A 68 7.54 19.46 -16.03
C SER A 68 8.45 19.93 -14.89
N PRO A 69 8.61 21.25 -14.64
CA PRO A 69 9.49 21.78 -13.59
C PRO A 69 9.14 21.29 -12.17
N SER A 70 7.90 20.83 -11.97
CA SER A 70 7.42 20.27 -10.70
C SER A 70 7.71 18.76 -10.53
N ALA A 71 8.28 18.09 -11.54
CA ALA A 71 8.58 16.65 -11.47
C ALA A 71 9.53 16.31 -10.31
N VAL A 72 10.51 17.18 -10.02
CA VAL A 72 11.47 16.98 -8.92
C VAL A 72 10.77 17.00 -7.56
N ALA A 73 9.71 17.81 -7.40
CA ALA A 73 8.94 17.87 -6.16
C ALA A 73 8.10 16.59 -5.92
N PHE A 74 7.63 15.95 -6.99
CA PHE A 74 6.89 14.68 -6.91
C PHE A 74 7.79 13.45 -6.79
N CYS A 75 9.03 13.51 -7.28
CA CYS A 75 10.01 12.41 -7.13
C CYS A 75 10.74 12.44 -5.78
N ALA A 76 10.80 13.60 -5.11
CA ALA A 76 11.47 13.76 -3.81
C ALA A 76 10.53 13.60 -2.60
N MET A 77 9.21 13.60 -2.81
CA MET A 77 8.19 13.36 -1.79
C MET A 77 7.81 11.90 -1.72
#